data_AF-A0A2J7ZPY8-F1
#
_entry.id   AF-A0A2J7ZPY8-F1
#
_cell.length_a   1.000
_cell.length_b   1.000
_cell.length_c   1.000
_cell.angle_alpha   90.00
_cell.angle_beta   90.00
_cell.angle_gamma   90.00
#
_symmetry.space_group_name_H-M   'P 1'
#
loop_
_entity.id
_entity.type
_entity.pdbx_description
1 polymer ?
#
loop_
_entity_poly.entity_id
_entity_poly.type
_entity_poly.pdbx_seq_one_letter_code
_entity_poly.pdbx_strand_id
1 'polypeptide(L)'
;MHRSTGRQQQAAPRHPPARSGSSASLTPPGSSQAGSEQHQLHPAGAAQPGVGAADLLGLSQLLLLPMHDTAELVMGSVSVAWRLLAEALALQPDGWAAAAGAELWRLMDAETRRGLQWGINNEELRWLGSELSWRLGAVLADGKPLPPAPPPVFAVALAGGVLPCVERLLRRAGEAPLGPEVGFAEGLLQQGTRGPFLAALLAYGEPRQAAALVATLGKLLRGVSSAYPALAVVPTGVPDLVVTCVRGVLLAVLYDEKVLSSRWVGAGQQQHQLARMISYAVCEWLPPLSRLARQWMAADAAPGSDDTWRSLGLVPLMCWLPLLACRALGGGSGAVGAADEAAAGAAGAAVTAAAAAGGWRMFVLEEVAAVSLLGDALRLAQFKDVDDDFVEGSLDSLALACCGVAAACPEEILGAGREGAAAVVPCGVQARTDPARGGDVAAAVPAPSPPAAPATPPCPSPAQWRPVLLRALARSLGSGLYGKEAAEALEALAAQLGAWEAGGGDPSKARGKKGKERGKRLLAALGRLQAATPEVARIAAVLLPPAEARALLRTCSYPACANLAGDSEADLRLQSCAKCAAAAYCCRACQVAHWRAGHREACALLGPGAVES
;
A
#
# COMPACT_ATOMS: atom_id res chain seq x y z
N MET A 1 34.95 -33.30 -40.02
CA MET A 1 34.15 -34.24 -40.82
C MET A 1 32.69 -34.16 -40.36
N HIS A 2 31.81 -33.94 -41.34
CA HIS A 2 30.34 -33.96 -41.36
C HIS A 2 29.49 -33.53 -40.15
N ARG A 3 28.80 -32.40 -40.38
CA ARG A 3 27.58 -31.92 -39.73
C ARG A 3 26.43 -32.91 -39.94
N SER A 4 25.63 -33.12 -38.89
CA SER A 4 24.25 -33.60 -38.98
C SER A 4 23.38 -32.70 -38.10
N THR A 5 22.49 -31.96 -38.76
CA THR A 5 21.51 -31.04 -38.18
C THR A 5 20.20 -31.81 -37.93
N GLY A 6 19.92 -32.13 -36.67
CA GLY A 6 18.62 -32.62 -36.22
C GLY A 6 17.77 -31.47 -35.66
N ARG A 7 16.84 -30.95 -36.47
CA ARG A 7 15.75 -30.06 -36.03
C ARG A 7 14.77 -30.86 -35.18
N GLN A 8 14.61 -30.52 -33.91
CA GLN A 8 13.41 -30.88 -33.13
C GLN A 8 12.46 -29.68 -33.09
N GLN A 9 11.21 -29.97 -33.40
CA GLN A 9 10.10 -29.05 -33.66
C GLN A 9 9.57 -28.44 -32.36
N GLN A 10 9.44 -27.12 -32.33
CA GLN A 10 8.62 -26.40 -31.35
C GLN A 10 7.15 -26.51 -31.75
N ALA A 11 6.31 -26.93 -30.79
CA ALA A 11 4.86 -26.93 -30.93
C ALA A 11 4.32 -25.50 -30.76
N ALA A 12 3.57 -25.03 -31.76
CA ALA A 12 2.88 -23.74 -31.75
C ALA A 12 1.42 -23.89 -31.23
N PRO A 13 0.85 -22.86 -30.59
CA PRO A 13 -0.53 -22.86 -30.14
C PRO A 13 -1.53 -22.70 -31.31
N ARG A 14 -2.66 -23.40 -31.22
CA ARG A 14 -3.72 -23.48 -32.23
C ARG A 14 -4.62 -22.23 -32.20
N HIS A 15 -4.78 -21.56 -33.34
CA HIS A 15 -5.85 -20.59 -33.61
C HIS A 15 -7.13 -21.27 -34.16
N PRO A 16 -8.34 -20.76 -33.87
CA PRO A 16 -9.58 -21.18 -34.53
C PRO A 16 -9.75 -20.52 -35.92
N PRO A 17 -10.55 -21.11 -36.85
CA PRO A 17 -10.51 -20.76 -38.27
C PRO A 17 -11.41 -19.57 -38.64
N ALA A 18 -10.91 -18.80 -39.61
CA ALA A 18 -11.63 -17.76 -40.34
C ALA A 18 -12.66 -18.36 -41.31
N ARG A 19 -13.83 -17.71 -41.45
CA ARG A 19 -14.75 -17.90 -42.57
C ARG A 19 -14.72 -16.65 -43.46
N SER A 20 -14.42 -16.86 -44.73
CA SER A 20 -14.35 -15.87 -45.80
C SER A 20 -15.50 -16.04 -46.80
N GLY A 21 -15.96 -14.92 -47.36
CA GLY A 21 -16.68 -14.80 -48.63
C GLY A 21 -18.20 -14.66 -48.51
N SER A 22 -18.90 -13.77 -49.23
CA SER A 22 -18.48 -12.88 -50.32
C SER A 22 -19.54 -11.80 -50.57
N SER A 23 -19.09 -10.69 -51.13
CA SER A 23 -19.83 -9.46 -51.47
C SER A 23 -20.76 -9.61 -52.68
N ALA A 24 -21.86 -8.85 -52.72
CA ALA A 24 -22.43 -8.33 -53.97
C ALA A 24 -23.27 -7.06 -53.71
N SER A 25 -22.85 -5.98 -54.35
CA SER A 25 -23.53 -4.69 -54.56
C SER A 25 -24.85 -4.82 -55.33
N LEU A 26 -25.79 -3.87 -55.18
CA LEU A 26 -26.60 -3.31 -56.28
C LEU A 26 -27.41 -2.06 -55.82
N THR A 27 -27.38 -1.04 -56.67
CA THR A 27 -28.09 0.26 -56.64
C THR A 27 -29.57 0.16 -57.09
N PRO A 28 -30.40 1.23 -56.99
CA PRO A 28 -31.86 1.17 -56.83
C PRO A 28 -32.65 1.29 -58.14
N PRO A 29 -33.97 1.02 -58.09
CA PRO A 29 -35.00 1.86 -58.72
C PRO A 29 -36.17 2.10 -57.73
N GLY A 30 -37.05 3.10 -57.83
CA GLY A 30 -37.71 3.67 -58.99
C GLY A 30 -39.23 3.50 -58.79
N SER A 31 -39.94 4.63 -58.77
CA SER A 31 -41.40 4.86 -58.64
C SER A 31 -42.35 3.90 -59.38
N SER A 32 -43.52 3.61 -58.78
CA SER A 32 -44.89 3.94 -59.31
C SER A 32 -45.98 2.90 -58.98
N GLN A 33 -47.17 3.43 -58.65
CA GLN A 33 -48.53 2.85 -58.77
C GLN A 33 -48.93 1.67 -57.84
N ALA A 34 -50.19 1.45 -57.46
CA ALA A 34 -51.45 2.20 -57.35
C ALA A 34 -52.50 1.19 -56.81
N GLY A 35 -53.49 1.64 -56.06
CA GLY A 35 -54.66 0.87 -55.61
C GLY A 35 -55.08 1.30 -54.18
N SER A 36 -55.88 2.37 -54.01
CA SER A 36 -57.37 2.39 -54.01
C SER A 36 -57.91 1.45 -52.92
N GLU A 37 -58.56 1.88 -51.83
CA GLU A 37 -59.80 2.67 -51.64
C GLU A 37 -59.86 3.02 -50.12
N GLN A 38 -60.52 4.05 -49.55
CA GLN A 38 -61.68 4.85 -49.89
C GLN A 38 -61.72 6.12 -48.99
N HIS A 39 -62.36 7.16 -49.52
CA HIS A 39 -62.64 8.48 -48.94
C HIS A 39 -63.52 8.46 -47.67
N GLN A 40 -63.30 9.40 -46.74
CA GLN A 40 -64.39 10.23 -46.16
C GLN A 40 -63.86 11.56 -45.55
N LEU A 41 -64.03 12.63 -46.35
CA LEU A 41 -64.50 14.00 -46.05
C LEU A 41 -63.86 14.87 -44.93
N HIS A 42 -63.23 15.96 -45.42
CA HIS A 42 -62.85 17.24 -44.81
C HIS A 42 -64.04 18.05 -44.20
N PRO A 43 -63.83 19.06 -43.30
CA PRO A 43 -63.24 20.35 -43.71
C PRO A 43 -62.25 21.04 -42.77
N ALA A 44 -61.52 21.94 -43.41
CA ALA A 44 -60.54 22.86 -42.89
C ALA A 44 -61.07 23.81 -41.81
N GLY A 45 -60.24 24.04 -40.79
CA GLY A 45 -60.30 25.19 -39.91
C GLY A 45 -58.86 25.62 -39.63
N ALA A 46 -58.42 26.70 -40.28
CA ALA A 46 -57.11 27.28 -40.06
C ALA A 46 -57.04 27.93 -38.67
N ALA A 47 -56.07 27.50 -37.85
CA ALA A 47 -55.49 28.30 -36.79
C ALA A 47 -54.05 27.84 -36.59
N GLN A 48 -53.10 28.71 -36.90
CA GLN A 48 -51.69 28.51 -36.61
C GLN A 48 -51.44 28.41 -35.10
N PRO A 49 -50.36 27.72 -34.69
CA PRO A 49 -50.13 27.37 -33.30
C PRO A 49 -49.77 28.63 -32.52
N GLY A 50 -50.52 28.89 -31.46
CA GLY A 50 -50.08 29.82 -30.42
C GLY A 50 -48.77 29.29 -29.86
N VAL A 51 -47.69 30.02 -30.16
CA VAL A 51 -46.37 29.86 -29.56
C VAL A 51 -46.56 29.92 -28.04
N GLY A 52 -46.53 28.76 -27.41
CA GLY A 52 -46.62 28.65 -25.97
C GLY A 52 -45.41 29.32 -25.35
N ALA A 53 -45.63 30.07 -24.28
CA ALA A 53 -44.63 30.84 -23.52
C ALA A 53 -43.44 30.01 -22.94
N ALA A 54 -43.34 28.72 -23.28
CA ALA A 54 -42.23 27.84 -22.93
C ALA A 54 -40.96 28.11 -23.76
N ASP A 55 -41.09 28.60 -25.01
CA ASP A 55 -39.93 28.85 -25.88
C ASP A 55 -39.10 30.09 -25.47
N LEU A 56 -39.66 30.97 -24.63
CA LEU A 56 -38.99 32.21 -24.19
C LEU A 56 -38.09 32.02 -22.95
N LEU A 57 -38.07 30.83 -22.34
CA LEU A 57 -37.26 30.55 -21.15
C LEU A 57 -36.07 29.60 -21.40
N GLY A 58 -35.87 29.12 -22.64
CA GLY A 58 -34.72 28.25 -22.96
C GLY A 58 -34.68 26.94 -22.17
N LEU A 59 -35.79 26.56 -21.53
CA LEU A 59 -35.88 25.31 -20.79
C LEU A 59 -36.17 24.19 -21.80
N SER A 60 -35.13 23.42 -22.11
CA SER A 60 -35.25 22.15 -22.83
C SER A 60 -36.39 21.33 -22.19
N GLN A 61 -37.24 20.74 -23.03
CA GLN A 61 -38.38 19.93 -22.58
C GLN A 61 -37.92 18.94 -21.51
N LEU A 62 -38.43 19.11 -20.28
CA LEU A 62 -38.15 18.20 -19.17
C LEU A 62 -38.79 16.85 -19.48
N LEU A 63 -37.97 15.86 -19.85
CA LEU A 63 -38.41 14.50 -20.05
C LEU A 63 -38.47 13.80 -18.70
N LEU A 64 -39.66 13.34 -18.30
CA LEU A 64 -39.83 12.48 -17.12
C LEU A 64 -39.49 11.04 -17.52
N LEU A 65 -38.36 10.54 -17.04
CA LEU A 65 -37.94 9.15 -17.22
C LEU A 65 -38.17 8.35 -15.93
N PRO A 66 -38.57 7.08 -16.03
CA PRO A 66 -38.41 6.13 -14.93
C PRO A 66 -36.97 6.11 -14.40
N MET A 67 -36.80 5.89 -13.09
CA MET A 67 -35.47 5.90 -12.47
C MET A 67 -34.52 4.86 -13.07
N HIS A 68 -35.01 3.70 -13.50
CA HIS A 68 -34.18 2.68 -14.16
C HIS A 68 -33.67 3.13 -15.54
N ASP A 69 -34.52 3.75 -16.35
CA ASP A 69 -34.12 4.32 -17.65
C ASP A 69 -33.13 5.48 -17.48
N THR A 70 -33.19 6.17 -16.34
CA THR A 70 -32.24 7.24 -15.99
C THR A 70 -30.84 6.69 -15.75
N ALA A 71 -30.72 5.53 -15.08
CA ALA A 71 -29.46 4.86 -14.83
C ALA A 71 -28.74 4.47 -16.13
N GLU A 72 -29.46 3.78 -17.02
CA GLU A 72 -28.92 3.34 -18.31
C GLU A 72 -28.52 4.52 -19.20
N LEU A 73 -29.37 5.55 -19.24
CA LEU A 73 -29.09 6.78 -20.00
C LEU A 73 -27.85 7.51 -19.47
N VAL A 74 -27.70 7.65 -18.15
CA VAL A 74 -26.53 8.30 -17.54
C VAL A 74 -25.27 7.51 -17.86
N MET A 75 -25.27 6.19 -17.66
CA MET A 75 -24.11 5.34 -17.95
C MET A 75 -23.71 5.39 -19.43
N GLY A 76 -24.69 5.26 -20.33
CA GLY A 76 -24.46 5.36 -21.77
C GLY A 76 -23.91 6.73 -22.17
N SER A 77 -24.49 7.80 -21.64
CA SER A 77 -24.07 9.18 -21.94
C SER A 77 -22.66 9.47 -21.44
N VAL A 78 -22.32 9.07 -20.21
CA VAL A 78 -20.98 9.26 -19.64
C VAL A 78 -19.94 8.46 -20.44
N SER A 79 -20.24 7.21 -20.80
CA SER A 79 -19.32 6.37 -21.60
C SER A 79 -19.06 6.94 -22.99
N VAL A 80 -20.10 7.45 -23.66
CA VAL A 80 -19.97 8.10 -24.99
C VAL A 80 -19.23 9.42 -24.87
N ALA A 81 -19.59 10.27 -23.90
CA ALA A 81 -18.93 11.55 -23.67
C ALA A 81 -17.42 11.37 -23.45
N TRP A 82 -17.01 10.43 -22.60
CA TRP A 82 -15.59 10.13 -22.38
C TRP A 82 -14.86 9.62 -23.61
N ARG A 83 -15.53 8.85 -24.49
CA ARG A 83 -14.93 8.33 -25.72
C ARG A 83 -14.64 9.48 -26.69
N LEU A 84 -15.65 10.30 -26.96
CA LEU A 84 -15.53 11.47 -27.82
C LEU A 84 -14.48 12.45 -27.28
N LEU A 85 -14.42 12.60 -25.95
CA LEU A 85 -13.45 13.47 -25.30
C LEU A 85 -12.03 12.94 -25.42
N ALA A 86 -11.82 11.63 -25.27
CA ALA A 86 -10.51 11.01 -25.46
C ALA A 86 -10.01 11.16 -26.91
N GLU A 87 -10.88 10.97 -27.90
CA GLU A 87 -10.58 11.19 -29.32
C GLU A 87 -10.23 12.67 -29.59
N ALA A 88 -11.01 13.60 -29.06
CA ALA A 88 -10.77 15.03 -29.21
C ALA A 88 -9.46 15.48 -28.54
N LEU A 89 -9.16 14.98 -27.34
CA LEU A 89 -7.90 15.26 -26.62
C LEU A 89 -6.68 14.66 -27.32
N ALA A 90 -6.82 13.52 -27.99
CA ALA A 90 -5.75 12.94 -28.79
C ALA A 90 -5.41 13.79 -30.01
N LEU A 91 -6.39 14.51 -30.58
CA LEU A 91 -6.21 15.40 -31.72
C LEU A 91 -5.76 16.82 -31.31
N GLN A 92 -6.37 17.40 -30.28
CA GLN A 92 -6.13 18.75 -29.80
C GLN A 92 -6.15 18.80 -28.27
N PRO A 93 -5.01 18.52 -27.59
CA PRO A 93 -4.95 18.43 -26.13
C PRO A 93 -5.23 19.77 -25.43
N ASP A 94 -4.93 20.90 -26.08
CA ASP A 94 -5.12 22.25 -25.53
C ASP A 94 -6.43 22.94 -26.03
N GLY A 95 -7.33 22.15 -26.64
CA GLY A 95 -8.59 22.64 -27.20
C GLY A 95 -9.75 22.68 -26.21
N TRP A 96 -10.97 22.88 -26.72
CA TRP A 96 -12.22 22.88 -25.94
C TRP A 96 -12.42 21.59 -25.12
N ALA A 97 -11.88 20.46 -25.61
CA ALA A 97 -11.97 19.15 -24.98
C ALA A 97 -11.29 19.10 -23.61
N ALA A 98 -10.26 19.92 -23.38
CA ALA A 98 -9.60 20.00 -22.07
C ALA A 98 -10.55 20.57 -21.00
N ALA A 99 -11.18 21.71 -21.31
CA ALA A 99 -12.15 22.35 -20.42
C ALA A 99 -13.37 21.44 -20.20
N ALA A 100 -13.93 20.87 -21.28
CA ALA A 100 -15.05 19.95 -21.19
C ALA A 100 -14.72 18.69 -20.36
N GLY A 101 -13.50 18.17 -20.48
CA GLY A 101 -13.06 16.99 -19.73
C GLY A 101 -12.93 17.26 -18.25
N ALA A 102 -12.39 18.43 -17.89
CA ALA A 102 -12.32 18.86 -16.51
C ALA A 102 -13.73 19.09 -15.92
N GLU A 103 -14.66 19.70 -16.66
CA GLU A 103 -16.05 19.87 -16.21
C GLU A 103 -16.78 18.54 -16.03
N LEU A 104 -16.56 17.57 -16.92
CA LEU A 104 -17.16 16.24 -16.81
C LEU A 104 -16.70 15.53 -15.52
N TRP A 105 -15.42 15.68 -15.14
CA TRP A 105 -14.93 15.19 -13.85
C TRP A 105 -15.50 15.94 -12.65
N ARG A 106 -15.65 17.27 -12.74
CA ARG A 106 -16.27 18.05 -11.66
C ARG A 106 -17.74 17.68 -11.47
N LEU A 107 -18.45 17.35 -12.55
CA LEU A 107 -19.81 16.81 -12.47
C LEU A 107 -19.80 15.48 -11.71
N MET A 108 -18.92 14.55 -12.06
CA MET A 108 -18.77 13.28 -11.33
C MET A 108 -18.41 13.50 -9.85
N ASP A 109 -17.49 14.42 -9.54
CA ASP A 109 -17.13 14.80 -8.17
C ASP A 109 -18.35 15.35 -7.40
N ALA A 110 -19.13 16.24 -8.02
CA ALA A 110 -20.34 16.79 -7.42
C ALA A 110 -21.39 15.71 -7.13
N GLU A 111 -21.57 14.75 -8.03
CA GLU A 111 -22.53 13.65 -7.87
C GLU A 111 -22.09 12.66 -6.80
N THR A 112 -20.79 12.35 -6.70
CA THR A 112 -20.28 11.56 -5.58
C THR A 112 -20.47 12.26 -4.23
N ARG A 113 -20.37 13.61 -4.17
CA ARG A 113 -20.66 14.36 -2.93
C ARG A 113 -22.11 14.27 -2.50
N ARG A 114 -23.03 14.26 -3.48
CA ARG A 114 -24.48 14.08 -3.26
C ARG A 114 -24.85 12.64 -2.87
N GLY A 115 -23.89 11.71 -2.87
CA GLY A 115 -24.10 10.31 -2.50
C GLY A 115 -24.68 9.47 -3.64
N LEU A 116 -24.46 9.88 -4.90
CA LEU A 116 -24.86 9.12 -6.08
C LEU A 116 -26.34 8.73 -6.07
N GLN A 117 -27.22 9.70 -5.76
CA GLN A 117 -28.67 9.53 -5.60
C GLN A 117 -29.42 9.27 -6.93
N TRP A 118 -28.79 8.56 -7.86
CA TRP A 118 -29.32 8.23 -9.18
C TRP A 118 -30.31 7.06 -9.17
N GLY A 119 -30.59 6.46 -8.00
CA GLY A 119 -31.42 5.25 -7.88
C GLY A 119 -30.79 4.01 -8.52
N ILE A 120 -29.46 4.04 -8.69
CA ILE A 120 -28.63 3.01 -9.28
C ILE A 120 -28.22 2.00 -8.21
N ASN A 121 -28.14 0.72 -8.56
CA ASN A 121 -27.70 -0.31 -7.62
C ASN A 121 -26.15 -0.33 -7.48
N ASN A 122 -25.64 -1.04 -6.47
CA ASN A 122 -24.20 -1.09 -6.21
C ASN A 122 -23.38 -1.72 -7.35
N GLU A 123 -23.94 -2.66 -8.12
CA GLU A 123 -23.24 -3.32 -9.23
C GLU A 123 -23.08 -2.38 -10.42
N GLU A 124 -24.10 -1.60 -10.75
CA GLU A 124 -24.07 -0.58 -11.80
C GLU A 124 -23.11 0.56 -11.43
N LEU A 125 -23.10 1.00 -10.16
CA LEU A 125 -22.11 1.97 -9.68
C LEU A 125 -20.67 1.42 -9.77
N ARG A 126 -20.47 0.14 -9.45
CA ARG A 126 -19.19 -0.54 -9.61
C ARG A 126 -18.77 -0.62 -11.07
N TRP A 127 -19.70 -0.94 -11.97
CA TRP A 127 -19.42 -0.95 -13.40
C TRP A 127 -18.99 0.43 -13.90
N LEU A 128 -19.71 1.49 -13.52
CA LEU A 128 -19.38 2.86 -13.92
C LEU A 128 -18.00 3.28 -13.41
N GLY A 129 -17.68 2.98 -12.15
CA GLY A 129 -16.35 3.21 -11.59
C GLY A 129 -15.28 2.48 -12.40
N SER A 130 -15.50 1.21 -12.72
CA SER A 130 -14.55 0.39 -13.50
C SER A 130 -14.33 0.94 -14.91
N GLU A 131 -15.38 1.41 -15.58
CA GLU A 131 -15.28 2.01 -16.92
C GLU A 131 -14.43 3.29 -16.90
N LEU A 132 -14.61 4.15 -15.89
CA LEU A 132 -13.79 5.35 -15.70
C LEU A 132 -12.34 4.99 -15.39
N SER A 133 -12.12 4.01 -14.51
CA SER A 133 -10.79 3.54 -14.13
C SER A 133 -10.03 2.97 -15.32
N TRP A 134 -10.69 2.11 -16.11
CA TRP A 134 -10.11 1.50 -17.29
C TRP A 134 -9.65 2.55 -18.31
N ARG A 135 -10.44 3.60 -18.53
CA ARG A 135 -10.08 4.69 -19.47
C ARG A 135 -8.87 5.50 -19.00
N LEU A 136 -8.79 5.80 -17.71
CA LEU A 136 -7.61 6.47 -17.12
C LEU A 136 -6.38 5.55 -17.12
N GLY A 137 -6.58 4.26 -16.92
CA GLY A 137 -5.51 3.25 -16.96
C GLY A 137 -5.00 2.98 -18.37
N ALA A 138 -5.87 2.94 -19.39
CA ALA A 138 -5.51 2.59 -20.76
C ALA A 138 -4.51 3.57 -21.41
N VAL A 139 -4.46 4.82 -20.94
CA VAL A 139 -3.47 5.82 -21.40
C VAL A 139 -2.12 5.70 -20.68
N LEU A 140 -2.02 4.85 -19.64
CA LEU A 140 -0.82 4.57 -18.90
C LEU A 140 -0.34 3.15 -19.28
N ALA A 141 0.77 3.06 -20.01
CA ALA A 141 1.27 1.75 -20.42
C ALA A 141 1.67 0.88 -19.21
N ASP A 142 1.09 -0.32 -19.16
CA ASP A 142 1.50 -1.33 -18.21
C ASP A 142 2.93 -1.75 -18.46
N GLY A 143 3.63 -1.91 -17.34
CA GLY A 143 5.03 -2.24 -17.35
C GLY A 143 5.89 -1.31 -18.22
N LYS A 144 5.75 0.02 -18.09
CA LYS A 144 6.70 1.01 -18.62
C LYS A 144 6.89 2.14 -17.60
N PRO A 145 8.00 2.91 -17.66
CA PRO A 145 8.13 4.13 -16.86
C PRO A 145 6.95 5.09 -17.11
N LEU A 146 6.56 5.84 -16.09
CA LEU A 146 5.56 6.89 -16.23
C LEU A 146 6.08 7.99 -17.20
N PRO A 147 5.24 8.51 -18.10
CA PRO A 147 5.65 9.57 -19.03
C PRO A 147 6.09 10.85 -18.29
N PRO A 148 6.89 11.73 -18.91
CA PRO A 148 7.35 12.95 -18.26
C PRO A 148 6.23 13.93 -17.91
N ALA A 149 5.17 13.96 -18.71
CA ALA A 149 3.97 14.74 -18.48
C ALA A 149 2.76 13.80 -18.36
N PRO A 150 1.70 14.18 -17.61
CA PRO A 150 0.48 13.39 -17.57
C PRO A 150 -0.15 13.30 -18.97
N PRO A 151 -0.59 12.10 -19.42
CA PRO A 151 -1.33 11.98 -20.67
C PRO A 151 -2.57 12.91 -20.66
N PRO A 152 -3.00 13.49 -21.80
CA PRO A 152 -4.06 14.49 -21.84
C PRO A 152 -5.35 14.08 -21.11
N VAL A 153 -5.81 12.84 -21.30
CA VAL A 153 -6.99 12.29 -20.61
C VAL A 153 -6.80 12.23 -19.09
N PHE A 154 -5.59 11.93 -18.63
CA PHE A 154 -5.24 11.92 -17.22
C PHE A 154 -5.10 13.34 -16.67
N ALA A 155 -4.54 14.26 -17.44
CA ALA A 155 -4.36 15.66 -17.08
C ALA A 155 -5.70 16.38 -16.83
N VAL A 156 -6.70 16.16 -17.69
CA VAL A 156 -8.05 16.72 -17.49
C VAL A 156 -8.74 16.14 -16.25
N ALA A 157 -8.45 14.88 -15.91
CA ALA A 157 -8.95 14.25 -14.69
C ALA A 157 -8.36 14.87 -13.42
N LEU A 158 -7.05 15.12 -13.43
CA LEU A 158 -6.38 15.85 -12.36
C LEU A 158 -6.95 17.27 -12.22
N ALA A 159 -7.12 18.00 -13.33
CA ALA A 159 -7.72 19.33 -13.35
C ALA A 159 -9.20 19.35 -12.90
N GLY A 160 -9.91 18.25 -13.10
CA GLY A 160 -11.30 18.05 -12.65
C GLY A 160 -11.44 17.59 -11.19
N GLY A 161 -10.34 17.33 -10.49
CA GLY A 161 -10.37 16.95 -9.08
C GLY A 161 -10.50 15.45 -8.81
N VAL A 162 -10.04 14.57 -9.72
CA VAL A 162 -10.10 13.11 -9.52
C VAL A 162 -9.38 12.66 -8.23
N LEU A 163 -8.28 13.30 -7.87
CA LEU A 163 -7.49 12.91 -6.68
C LEU A 163 -8.25 13.16 -5.36
N PRO A 164 -8.74 14.39 -5.07
CA PRO A 164 -9.57 14.62 -3.88
C PRO A 164 -10.91 13.87 -3.94
N CYS A 165 -11.42 13.53 -5.13
CA CYS A 165 -12.58 12.64 -5.27
C CYS A 165 -12.28 11.23 -4.75
N VAL A 166 -11.18 10.62 -5.21
CA VAL A 166 -10.74 9.28 -4.78
C VAL A 166 -10.48 9.23 -3.27
N GLU A 167 -9.78 10.22 -2.72
CA GLU A 167 -9.56 10.30 -1.27
C GLU A 167 -10.90 10.31 -0.51
N ARG A 168 -11.81 11.21 -0.89
CA ARG A 168 -13.11 11.36 -0.21
C ARG A 168 -13.96 10.09 -0.30
N LEU A 169 -13.98 9.42 -1.44
CA LEU A 169 -14.68 8.14 -1.61
C LEU A 169 -14.14 7.08 -0.65
N LEU A 170 -12.82 6.98 -0.51
CA LEU A 170 -12.19 6.06 0.44
C LEU A 170 -12.52 6.41 1.90
N ARG A 171 -12.54 7.71 2.25
CA ARG A 171 -12.95 8.16 3.59
C ARG A 171 -14.40 7.76 3.88
N ARG A 172 -15.32 8.07 2.97
CA ARG A 172 -16.74 7.70 3.10
C ARG A 172 -16.96 6.20 3.16
N ALA A 173 -16.26 5.43 2.32
CA ALA A 173 -16.32 3.97 2.34
C ALA A 173 -15.82 3.42 3.70
N GLY A 174 -14.82 4.04 4.31
CA GLY A 174 -14.38 3.66 5.66
C GLY A 174 -15.36 4.04 6.78
N GLU A 175 -16.05 5.17 6.65
CA GLU A 175 -17.06 5.62 7.63
C GLU A 175 -18.36 4.83 7.53
N ALA A 176 -18.80 4.54 6.30
CA ALA A 176 -20.01 3.81 5.97
C ALA A 176 -19.69 2.68 4.98
N PRO A 177 -19.21 1.52 5.46
CA PRO A 177 -18.83 0.38 4.60
C PRO A 177 -19.97 -0.25 3.79
N LEU A 178 -21.22 0.11 4.08
CA LEU A 178 -22.43 -0.29 3.35
C LEU A 178 -23.08 0.89 2.61
N GLY A 179 -22.37 2.03 2.51
CA GLY A 179 -22.84 3.23 1.85
C GLY A 179 -22.85 3.11 0.32
N PRO A 180 -23.62 3.96 -0.37
CA PRO A 180 -23.75 3.92 -1.83
C PRO A 180 -22.43 4.21 -2.56
N GLU A 181 -21.48 4.92 -1.94
CA GLU A 181 -20.19 5.25 -2.53
C GLU A 181 -19.23 4.05 -2.64
N VAL A 182 -19.49 2.96 -1.91
CA VAL A 182 -18.59 1.79 -1.85
C VAL A 182 -18.52 1.08 -3.19
N GLY A 183 -19.66 0.83 -3.84
CA GLY A 183 -19.69 0.18 -5.15
C GLY A 183 -18.89 0.97 -6.19
N PHE A 184 -19.10 2.29 -6.25
CA PHE A 184 -18.35 3.17 -7.14
C PHE A 184 -16.85 3.20 -6.83
N ALA A 185 -16.47 3.30 -5.54
CA ALA A 185 -15.08 3.28 -5.11
C ALA A 185 -14.38 1.97 -5.46
N GLU A 186 -15.03 0.83 -5.23
CA GLU A 186 -14.52 -0.50 -5.62
C GLU A 186 -14.25 -0.55 -7.12
N GLY A 187 -15.23 -0.18 -7.94
CA GLY A 187 -15.09 -0.15 -9.39
C GLY A 187 -13.96 0.76 -9.86
N LEU A 188 -13.92 1.99 -9.33
CA LEU A 188 -12.93 3.00 -9.72
C LEU A 188 -11.50 2.60 -9.38
N LEU A 189 -11.31 1.79 -8.35
CA LEU A 189 -9.98 1.45 -7.85
C LEU A 189 -9.51 0.05 -8.24
N GLN A 190 -10.42 -0.84 -8.66
CA GLN A 190 -10.09 -2.22 -9.04
C GLN A 190 -9.08 -2.33 -10.19
N GLN A 191 -9.14 -1.45 -11.20
CA GLN A 191 -8.08 -1.41 -12.25
C GLN A 191 -6.81 -0.74 -11.74
N GLY A 192 -6.95 0.21 -10.81
CA GLY A 192 -5.82 0.89 -10.21
C GLY A 192 -4.97 0.04 -9.27
N THR A 193 -5.46 -1.14 -8.87
CA THR A 193 -4.67 -2.13 -8.16
C THR A 193 -3.89 -3.07 -9.08
N ARG A 194 -4.21 -3.11 -10.38
CA ARG A 194 -3.54 -3.90 -11.41
C ARG A 194 -2.58 -3.09 -12.28
N GLY A 195 -2.82 -1.78 -12.40
CA GLY A 195 -2.03 -0.88 -13.23
C GLY A 195 -1.42 0.31 -12.46
N PRO A 196 -0.76 1.24 -13.16
CA PRO A 196 -0.08 2.38 -12.55
C PRO A 196 -1.01 3.55 -12.16
N PHE A 197 -2.33 3.38 -12.13
CA PHE A 197 -3.30 4.46 -11.90
C PHE A 197 -3.03 5.23 -10.59
N LEU A 198 -2.99 4.53 -9.46
CA LEU A 198 -2.75 5.16 -8.16
C LEU A 198 -1.34 5.76 -8.08
N ALA A 199 -0.34 5.08 -8.65
CA ALA A 199 1.01 5.61 -8.76
C ALA A 199 1.07 6.91 -9.59
N ALA A 200 0.29 6.99 -10.68
CA ALA A 200 0.19 8.18 -11.51
C ALA A 200 -0.52 9.33 -10.79
N LEU A 201 -1.55 9.06 -9.98
CA LEU A 201 -2.15 10.08 -9.11
C LEU A 201 -1.11 10.67 -8.13
N LEU A 202 -0.28 9.82 -7.53
CA LEU A 202 0.79 10.27 -6.63
C LEU A 202 1.90 11.04 -7.36
N ALA A 203 2.21 10.65 -8.61
CA ALA A 203 3.28 11.25 -9.41
C ALA A 203 2.91 12.62 -10.02
N TYR A 204 1.66 12.78 -10.46
CA TYR A 204 1.22 13.97 -11.21
C TYR A 204 0.23 14.87 -10.45
N GLY A 205 -0.39 14.38 -9.39
CA GLY A 205 -1.38 15.14 -8.62
C GLY A 205 -0.78 16.29 -7.83
N GLU A 206 -1.62 17.14 -7.24
CA GLU A 206 -1.13 18.17 -6.33
C GLU A 206 -0.50 17.51 -5.07
N PRO A 207 0.73 17.90 -4.65
CA PRO A 207 1.46 17.19 -3.60
C PRO A 207 0.73 17.04 -2.27
N ARG A 208 0.00 18.07 -1.82
CA ARG A 208 -0.73 18.04 -0.54
C ARG A 208 -1.94 17.11 -0.62
N GLN A 209 -2.68 17.10 -1.74
CA GLN A 209 -3.77 16.16 -1.98
C GLN A 209 -3.26 14.71 -2.12
N ALA A 210 -2.14 14.50 -2.82
CA ALA A 210 -1.52 13.18 -2.95
C ALA A 210 -1.10 12.62 -1.57
N ALA A 211 -0.50 13.46 -0.72
CA ALA A 211 -0.19 13.08 0.66
C ALA A 211 -1.47 12.78 1.48
N ALA A 212 -2.56 13.51 1.25
CA ALA A 212 -3.84 13.27 1.90
C ALA A 212 -4.41 11.87 1.58
N LEU A 213 -4.35 11.48 0.30
CA LEU A 213 -4.71 10.12 -0.15
C LEU A 213 -3.85 9.05 0.54
N VAL A 214 -2.53 9.26 0.60
CA VAL A 214 -1.61 8.33 1.28
C VAL A 214 -1.96 8.18 2.77
N ALA A 215 -2.19 9.29 3.46
CA ALA A 215 -2.55 9.30 4.86
C ALA A 215 -3.93 8.63 5.11
N THR A 216 -4.91 8.89 4.24
CA THR A 216 -6.24 8.26 4.28
C THR A 216 -6.14 6.74 4.14
N LEU A 217 -5.40 6.23 3.15
CA LEU A 217 -5.15 4.78 3.00
C LEU A 217 -4.44 4.19 4.23
N GLY A 218 -3.47 4.91 4.81
CA GLY A 218 -2.80 4.49 6.04
C GLY A 218 -3.75 4.38 7.23
N LYS A 219 -4.69 5.32 7.39
CA LYS A 219 -5.72 5.25 8.44
C LYS A 219 -6.68 4.09 8.24
N LEU A 220 -7.16 3.88 7.02
CA LEU A 220 -8.03 2.75 6.68
C LEU A 220 -7.33 1.42 6.99
N LEU A 221 -6.07 1.27 6.58
CA LEU A 221 -5.28 0.06 6.83
C LEU A 221 -5.05 -0.18 8.34
N ARG A 222 -4.84 0.89 9.12
CA ARG A 222 -4.80 0.81 10.60
C ARG A 222 -6.14 0.35 11.18
N GLY A 223 -7.25 0.87 10.67
CA GLY A 223 -8.60 0.43 11.03
C GLY A 223 -8.81 -1.06 10.77
N VAL A 224 -8.41 -1.56 9.60
CA VAL A 224 -8.45 -2.98 9.24
C VAL A 224 -7.62 -3.83 10.23
N SER A 225 -6.37 -3.45 10.48
CA SER A 225 -5.49 -4.16 11.42
C SER A 225 -6.02 -4.20 12.86
N SER A 226 -6.81 -3.21 13.27
CA SER A 226 -7.44 -3.17 14.61
C SER A 226 -8.76 -3.94 14.67
N ALA A 227 -9.55 -3.93 13.61
CA ALA A 227 -10.90 -4.52 13.61
C ALA A 227 -10.91 -6.03 13.32
N TYR A 228 -9.90 -6.55 12.62
CA TYR A 228 -9.85 -7.96 12.19
C TYR A 228 -8.63 -8.71 12.74
N PRO A 229 -8.40 -8.78 14.06
CA PRO A 229 -7.19 -9.39 14.60
C PRO A 229 -7.12 -10.92 14.51
N ALA A 230 -8.19 -11.63 14.12
CA ALA A 230 -8.26 -13.09 14.33
C ALA A 230 -9.21 -13.91 13.41
N LEU A 231 -9.74 -13.37 12.31
CA LEU A 231 -10.61 -14.17 11.43
C LEU A 231 -9.82 -14.74 10.25
N ALA A 232 -9.92 -16.05 10.04
CA ALA A 232 -9.49 -16.78 8.84
C ALA A 232 -10.39 -16.47 7.62
N VAL A 233 -11.01 -15.28 7.60
CA VAL A 233 -11.92 -14.84 6.56
C VAL A 233 -11.16 -13.83 5.72
N VAL A 234 -11.05 -14.14 4.42
CA VAL A 234 -10.51 -13.22 3.41
C VAL A 234 -11.23 -11.87 3.58
N PRO A 235 -10.50 -10.75 3.69
CA PRO A 235 -11.13 -9.45 3.70
C PRO A 235 -12.10 -9.35 2.52
N THR A 236 -13.31 -8.86 2.75
CA THR A 236 -14.29 -8.60 1.67
C THR A 236 -14.77 -7.17 1.77
N GLY A 237 -15.07 -6.54 0.62
CA GLY A 237 -15.52 -5.16 0.57
C GLY A 237 -14.39 -4.16 0.87
N VAL A 238 -14.68 -3.13 1.66
CA VAL A 238 -13.73 -2.02 1.92
C VAL A 238 -12.36 -2.47 2.46
N PRO A 239 -12.24 -3.41 3.42
CA PRO A 239 -10.94 -3.93 3.86
C PRO A 239 -10.10 -4.54 2.72
N ASP A 240 -10.72 -5.32 1.83
CA ASP A 240 -10.05 -5.92 0.67
C ASP A 240 -9.55 -4.86 -0.30
N LEU A 241 -10.43 -3.90 -0.59
CA LEU A 241 -10.13 -2.77 -1.46
C LEU A 241 -8.90 -1.98 -0.95
N VAL A 242 -8.85 -1.70 0.35
CA VAL A 242 -7.75 -0.94 0.98
C VAL A 242 -6.43 -1.70 0.86
N VAL A 243 -6.40 -2.99 1.22
CA VAL A 243 -5.18 -3.80 1.14
C VAL A 243 -4.71 -3.92 -0.31
N THR A 244 -5.65 -4.12 -1.23
CA THR A 244 -5.37 -4.26 -2.67
C THR A 244 -4.85 -2.94 -3.27
N CYS A 245 -5.38 -1.77 -2.84
CA CYS A 245 -4.84 -0.46 -3.24
C CYS A 245 -3.40 -0.25 -2.73
N VAL A 246 -3.15 -0.53 -1.45
CA VAL A 246 -1.82 -0.40 -0.84
C VAL A 246 -0.82 -1.32 -1.55
N ARG A 247 -1.17 -2.59 -1.76
CA ARG A 247 -0.36 -3.53 -2.54
C ARG A 247 -0.12 -3.03 -3.96
N GLY A 248 -1.18 -2.59 -4.65
CA GLY A 248 -1.11 -2.11 -6.02
C GLY A 248 -0.10 -0.99 -6.19
N VAL A 249 -0.11 -0.01 -5.27
CA VAL A 249 0.90 1.06 -5.28
C VAL A 249 2.30 0.54 -4.93
N LEU A 250 2.45 -0.22 -3.84
CA LEU A 250 3.76 -0.68 -3.38
C LEU A 250 4.47 -1.58 -4.41
N LEU A 251 3.71 -2.36 -5.19
CA LEU A 251 4.25 -3.23 -6.22
C LEU A 251 4.34 -2.54 -7.59
N ALA A 252 3.35 -1.77 -8.04
CA ALA A 252 3.39 -1.15 -9.38
C ALA A 252 4.58 -0.20 -9.56
N VAL A 253 5.05 0.36 -8.47
CA VAL A 253 6.12 1.35 -8.43
C VAL A 253 7.46 0.59 -8.54
N LEU A 254 7.55 -0.65 -8.02
CA LEU A 254 8.65 -1.61 -8.21
C LEU A 254 8.42 -2.37 -9.53
N TYR A 255 9.03 -1.86 -10.59
CA TYR A 255 8.80 -2.31 -11.96
C TYR A 255 9.70 -3.50 -12.31
N ASP A 256 9.12 -4.54 -12.94
CA ASP A 256 9.78 -5.77 -13.42
C ASP A 256 10.23 -6.77 -12.34
N GLU A 257 9.56 -7.94 -12.28
CA GLU A 257 9.88 -9.04 -11.35
C GLU A 257 11.21 -9.73 -11.69
N LYS A 258 11.74 -9.55 -12.90
CA LYS A 258 12.99 -10.19 -13.36
C LYS A 258 14.22 -9.31 -13.17
N VAL A 259 14.07 -8.00 -13.15
CA VAL A 259 15.15 -7.05 -12.87
C VAL A 259 14.53 -5.94 -12.02
N LEU A 260 14.80 -5.95 -10.71
CA LEU A 260 14.32 -4.90 -9.78
C LEU A 260 14.54 -3.51 -10.39
N SER A 261 13.51 -2.96 -11.00
CA SER A 261 13.50 -1.63 -11.59
C SER A 261 12.44 -0.81 -10.86
N SER A 262 12.38 0.49 -11.10
CA SER A 262 11.40 1.33 -10.42
C SER A 262 10.90 2.46 -11.30
N ARG A 263 9.61 2.79 -11.16
CA ARG A 263 8.98 3.88 -11.91
C ARG A 263 9.36 5.26 -11.39
N TRP A 264 9.97 5.33 -10.20
CA TRP A 264 10.26 6.58 -9.49
C TRP A 264 11.75 6.91 -9.38
N VAL A 265 12.63 6.06 -9.90
CA VAL A 265 14.05 6.40 -10.05
C VAL A 265 14.23 7.10 -11.41
N GLY A 266 14.64 8.37 -11.36
CA GLY A 266 14.85 9.20 -12.53
C GLY A 266 15.02 10.66 -12.15
N ALA A 267 15.39 11.49 -13.14
CA ALA A 267 15.67 12.92 -12.92
C ALA A 267 14.48 13.86 -13.19
N GLY A 268 13.32 13.35 -13.63
CA GLY A 268 12.15 14.18 -13.90
C GLY A 268 11.38 14.57 -12.63
N GLN A 269 10.64 15.68 -12.70
CA GLN A 269 9.87 16.21 -11.57
C GLN A 269 8.86 15.20 -11.01
N GLN A 270 8.18 14.47 -11.89
CA GLN A 270 7.21 13.44 -11.53
C GLN A 270 7.84 12.25 -10.79
N GLN A 271 9.09 11.88 -11.12
CA GLN A 271 9.80 10.85 -10.36
C GLN A 271 10.19 11.34 -8.96
N HIS A 272 10.66 12.58 -8.84
CA HIS A 272 10.96 13.18 -7.54
C HIS A 272 9.71 13.27 -6.66
N GLN A 273 8.58 13.69 -7.23
CA GLN A 273 7.30 13.72 -6.52
C GLN A 273 6.87 12.31 -6.09
N LEU A 274 6.93 11.34 -6.99
CA LEU A 274 6.58 9.96 -6.67
C LEU A 274 7.49 9.41 -5.57
N ALA A 275 8.80 9.68 -5.60
CA ALA A 275 9.72 9.28 -4.53
C ALA A 275 9.34 9.86 -3.16
N ARG A 276 8.93 11.14 -3.11
CA ARG A 276 8.42 11.79 -1.89
C ARG A 276 7.16 11.09 -1.38
N MET A 277 6.18 10.87 -2.26
CA MET A 277 4.92 10.22 -1.90
C MET A 277 5.12 8.77 -1.46
N ILE A 278 6.02 8.03 -2.11
CA ILE A 278 6.31 6.64 -1.78
C ILE A 278 7.10 6.51 -0.47
N SER A 279 8.03 7.44 -0.21
CA SER A 279 8.71 7.50 1.11
C SER A 279 7.68 7.72 2.23
N TYR A 280 6.69 8.58 2.00
CA TYR A 280 5.60 8.81 2.96
C TYR A 280 4.65 7.61 3.08
N ALA A 281 4.30 7.00 1.94
CA ALA A 281 3.44 5.82 1.90
C ALA A 281 4.06 4.62 2.63
N VAL A 282 5.36 4.38 2.45
CA VAL A 282 6.10 3.37 3.21
C VAL A 282 5.98 3.62 4.71
N CYS A 283 6.16 4.87 5.15
CA CYS A 283 6.07 5.26 6.56
C CYS A 283 4.66 5.08 7.15
N GLU A 284 3.62 5.27 6.34
CA GLU A 284 2.22 5.18 6.78
C GLU A 284 1.64 3.76 6.68
N TRP A 285 2.08 2.97 5.69
CA TRP A 285 1.44 1.70 5.32
C TRP A 285 2.16 0.46 5.81
N LEU A 286 3.50 0.42 5.80
CA LEU A 286 4.22 -0.81 6.19
C LEU A 286 4.03 -1.21 7.65
N PRO A 287 3.99 -0.29 8.64
CA PRO A 287 3.75 -0.68 10.03
C PRO A 287 2.39 -1.39 10.25
N PRO A 288 1.23 -0.84 9.81
CA PRO A 288 -0.03 -1.57 9.93
C PRO A 288 -0.09 -2.82 9.03
N LEU A 289 0.52 -2.80 7.83
CA LEU A 289 0.57 -3.98 6.95
C LEU A 289 1.35 -5.14 7.60
N SER A 290 2.47 -4.85 8.26
CA SER A 290 3.27 -5.84 9.00
C SER A 290 2.49 -6.44 10.17
N ARG A 291 1.74 -5.62 10.93
CA ARG A 291 0.88 -6.13 12.00
C ARG A 291 -0.20 -7.07 11.45
N LEU A 292 -0.87 -6.66 10.37
CA LEU A 292 -1.89 -7.46 9.71
C LEU A 292 -1.33 -8.78 9.16
N ALA A 293 -0.19 -8.74 8.46
CA ALA A 293 0.47 -9.93 7.92
C ALA A 293 0.87 -10.93 9.03
N ARG A 294 1.35 -10.45 10.18
CA ARG A 294 1.66 -11.32 11.32
C ARG A 294 0.40 -11.92 11.97
N GLN A 295 -0.68 -11.14 12.08
CA GLN A 295 -1.96 -11.65 12.56
C GLN A 295 -2.48 -12.76 11.64
N TRP A 296 -2.40 -12.57 10.31
CA TRP A 296 -2.79 -13.60 9.35
C TRP A 296 -1.88 -14.83 9.38
N MET A 297 -0.55 -14.68 9.46
CA MET A 297 0.38 -15.81 9.63
C MET A 297 0.09 -16.61 10.90
N ALA A 298 -0.30 -15.93 11.99
CA ALA A 298 -0.68 -16.59 13.23
C ALA A 298 -2.04 -17.32 13.11
N ALA A 299 -2.98 -16.78 12.32
CA ALA A 299 -4.30 -17.37 12.09
C ALA A 299 -4.27 -18.55 11.11
N ASP A 300 -3.47 -18.47 10.05
CA ASP A 300 -3.31 -19.49 8.99
C ASP A 300 -2.55 -20.74 9.45
N ALA A 301 -1.97 -20.71 10.67
CA ALA A 301 -1.62 -21.93 11.38
C ALA A 301 -2.85 -22.81 11.71
N ALA A 302 -4.08 -22.31 11.49
CA ALA A 302 -5.32 -23.08 11.49
C ALA A 302 -5.65 -23.56 10.05
N PRO A 303 -5.95 -24.86 9.83
CA PRO A 303 -6.12 -25.42 8.49
C PRO A 303 -7.35 -24.85 7.75
N GLY A 304 -7.16 -24.39 6.51
CA GLY A 304 -8.25 -24.15 5.54
C GLY A 304 -8.34 -22.77 4.86
N SER A 305 -7.32 -21.89 4.92
CA SER A 305 -7.40 -20.55 4.30
C SER A 305 -6.95 -20.53 2.83
N ASP A 306 -7.64 -19.71 2.04
CA ASP A 306 -7.24 -19.24 0.72
C ASP A 306 -5.88 -18.49 0.79
N ASP A 307 -4.96 -18.80 -0.13
CA ASP A 307 -3.60 -18.20 -0.23
C ASP A 307 -3.62 -16.70 -0.59
N THR A 308 -4.79 -16.15 -0.92
CA THR A 308 -4.98 -14.76 -1.34
C THR A 308 -4.37 -13.75 -0.36
N TRP A 309 -4.51 -13.92 0.95
CA TRP A 309 -3.96 -12.98 1.94
C TRP A 309 -2.42 -12.94 1.93
N ARG A 310 -1.76 -14.06 1.61
CA ARG A 310 -0.29 -14.16 1.52
C ARG A 310 0.22 -13.27 0.38
N SER A 311 -0.47 -13.32 -0.76
CA SER A 311 -0.17 -12.47 -1.92
C SER A 311 -0.48 -10.99 -1.67
N LEU A 312 -1.52 -10.70 -0.87
CA LEU A 312 -2.00 -9.34 -0.62
C LEU A 312 -1.14 -8.56 0.38
N GLY A 313 -0.66 -9.22 1.45
CA GLY A 313 0.06 -8.55 2.54
C GLY A 313 1.56 -8.82 2.61
N LEU A 314 1.98 -10.07 2.46
CA LEU A 314 3.37 -10.47 2.73
C LEU A 314 4.31 -10.08 1.59
N VAL A 315 3.89 -10.23 0.34
CA VAL A 315 4.71 -9.93 -0.85
C VAL A 315 5.22 -8.48 -0.85
N PRO A 316 4.39 -7.43 -0.67
CA PRO A 316 4.88 -6.06 -0.58
C PRO A 316 5.92 -5.88 0.54
N LEU A 317 5.71 -6.47 1.72
CA LEU A 317 6.66 -6.38 2.82
C LEU A 317 8.02 -7.00 2.44
N MET A 318 8.02 -8.17 1.78
CA MET A 318 9.26 -8.85 1.38
C MET A 318 10.02 -8.09 0.29
N CYS A 319 9.33 -7.42 -0.64
CA CYS A 319 9.98 -6.60 -1.66
C CYS A 319 10.58 -5.30 -1.09
N TRP A 320 9.94 -4.72 -0.06
CA TRP A 320 10.35 -3.44 0.51
C TRP A 320 11.41 -3.54 1.60
N LEU A 321 11.40 -4.58 2.44
CA LEU A 321 12.39 -4.75 3.51
C LEU A 321 13.87 -4.71 3.05
N PRO A 322 14.27 -5.33 1.92
CA PRO A 322 15.63 -5.21 1.41
C PRO A 322 16.03 -3.76 1.11
N LEU A 323 15.12 -2.97 0.53
CA LEU A 323 15.35 -1.55 0.22
C LEU A 323 15.54 -0.73 1.50
N LEU A 324 14.68 -0.94 2.49
CA LEU A 324 14.76 -0.23 3.77
C LEU A 324 16.00 -0.61 4.57
N ALA A 325 16.35 -1.90 4.58
CA ALA A 325 17.57 -2.37 5.21
C ALA A 325 18.82 -1.81 4.52
N CYS A 326 18.84 -1.75 3.18
CA CYS A 326 19.90 -1.09 2.43
C CYS A 326 20.00 0.40 2.79
N ARG A 327 18.87 1.10 2.93
CA ARG A 327 18.84 2.50 3.35
C ARG A 327 19.34 2.70 4.79
N ALA A 328 19.03 1.77 5.69
CA ALA A 328 19.49 1.76 7.09
C ALA A 328 20.99 1.45 7.23
N LEU A 329 21.63 0.86 6.22
CA LEU A 329 23.08 0.60 6.20
C LEU A 329 23.91 1.82 5.81
N GLY A 330 23.36 2.72 4.98
CA GLY A 330 24.08 3.86 4.39
C GLY A 330 24.57 4.94 5.37
N GLY A 331 24.45 4.73 6.68
CA GLY A 331 24.92 5.64 7.73
C GLY A 331 26.15 5.18 8.50
N GLY A 332 26.74 4.03 8.14
CA GLY A 332 27.93 3.49 8.80
C GLY A 332 29.22 3.84 8.07
N SER A 333 30.07 4.64 8.71
CA SER A 333 31.45 4.96 8.34
C SER A 333 32.30 3.75 7.91
N GLY A 334 33.09 3.91 6.83
CA GLY A 334 34.35 3.19 6.66
C GLY A 334 34.56 2.37 5.38
N ALA A 335 34.47 2.98 4.19
CA ALA A 335 35.31 2.51 3.09
C ALA A 335 36.76 2.88 3.44
N VAL A 336 37.56 1.87 3.78
CA VAL A 336 39.00 2.00 3.94
C VAL A 336 39.59 2.32 2.57
N GLY A 337 39.98 3.58 2.35
CA GLY A 337 40.85 3.94 1.23
C GLY A 337 40.60 5.32 0.62
N ALA A 338 41.60 6.20 0.82
CA ALA A 338 41.89 7.46 0.13
C ALA A 338 41.05 8.71 0.50
N ALA A 339 41.72 9.60 1.23
CA ALA A 339 41.39 11.01 1.41
C ALA A 339 41.56 11.78 0.08
N ASP A 340 40.73 12.80 -0.18
CA ASP A 340 41.15 14.18 0.09
C ASP A 340 40.02 15.23 -0.02
N GLU A 341 40.19 16.28 0.78
CA GLU A 341 39.62 17.63 0.84
C GLU A 341 38.30 17.99 0.12
N ALA A 342 37.17 17.76 0.82
CA ALA A 342 35.95 18.59 0.77
C ALA A 342 35.20 18.51 2.13
N ALA A 343 35.91 18.75 3.24
CA ALA A 343 35.55 18.19 4.54
C ALA A 343 34.38 18.87 5.29
N ALA A 344 34.05 20.14 5.04
CA ALA A 344 33.02 20.83 5.82
C ALA A 344 31.58 20.49 5.37
N GLY A 345 31.34 20.43 4.05
CA GLY A 345 30.06 20.01 3.48
C GLY A 345 29.83 18.50 3.55
N ALA A 346 30.90 17.71 3.37
CA ALA A 346 30.83 16.25 3.44
C ALA A 346 30.59 15.74 4.87
N ALA A 347 31.14 16.40 5.90
CA ALA A 347 30.86 16.04 7.30
C ALA A 347 29.39 16.29 7.66
N GLY A 348 28.82 17.43 7.26
CA GLY A 348 27.39 17.72 7.44
C GLY A 348 26.50 16.72 6.72
N ALA A 349 26.81 16.41 5.45
CA ALA A 349 26.09 15.41 4.66
C ALA A 349 26.23 13.98 5.22
N ALA A 350 27.39 13.63 5.78
CA ALA A 350 27.61 12.33 6.42
C ALA A 350 26.84 12.21 7.73
N VAL A 351 26.75 13.28 8.53
CA VAL A 351 25.96 13.32 9.76
C VAL A 351 24.47 13.21 9.46
N THR A 352 23.96 13.92 8.44
CA THR A 352 22.55 13.81 8.03
C THR A 352 22.24 12.44 7.43
N ALA A 353 23.15 11.86 6.64
CA ALA A 353 23.02 10.49 6.13
C ALA A 353 23.03 9.44 7.25
N ALA A 354 23.89 9.61 8.27
CA ALA A 354 23.92 8.74 9.44
C ALA A 354 22.65 8.86 10.29
N ALA A 355 22.14 10.07 10.50
CA ALA A 355 20.87 10.30 11.19
C ALA A 355 19.68 9.70 10.41
N ALA A 356 19.65 9.87 9.07
CA ALA A 356 18.65 9.28 8.20
C ALA A 356 18.68 7.75 8.24
N ALA A 357 19.87 7.15 8.17
CA ALA A 357 20.06 5.71 8.29
C ALA A 357 19.65 5.20 9.68
N GLY A 358 19.97 5.95 10.75
CA GLY A 358 19.48 5.68 12.10
C GLY A 358 17.95 5.72 12.18
N GLY A 359 17.31 6.70 11.55
CA GLY A 359 15.85 6.80 11.44
C GLY A 359 15.23 5.59 10.73
N TRP A 360 15.80 5.16 9.61
CA TRP A 360 15.34 3.97 8.89
C TRP A 360 15.57 2.67 9.67
N ARG A 361 16.70 2.55 10.40
CA ARG A 361 16.96 1.40 11.28
C ARG A 361 15.88 1.27 12.36
N MET A 362 15.58 2.37 13.06
CA MET A 362 14.53 2.41 14.08
C MET A 362 13.17 2.10 13.47
N PHE A 363 12.85 2.66 12.31
CA PHE A 363 11.60 2.37 11.60
C PHE A 363 11.43 0.87 11.28
N VAL A 364 12.46 0.23 10.73
CA VAL A 364 12.45 -1.21 10.37
C VAL A 364 12.30 -2.10 11.61
N LEU A 365 12.97 -1.75 12.71
CA LEU A 365 12.99 -2.54 13.94
C LEU A 365 11.73 -2.36 14.80
N GLU A 366 11.33 -1.11 15.04
CA GLU A 366 10.31 -0.79 16.03
C GLU A 366 8.92 -0.68 15.41
N GLU A 367 8.80 0.00 14.27
CA GLU A 367 7.49 0.26 13.65
C GLU A 367 7.04 -0.90 12.76
N VAL A 368 7.94 -1.40 11.90
CA VAL A 368 7.67 -2.55 11.03
C VAL A 368 7.83 -3.87 11.79
N ALA A 369 8.59 -3.91 12.89
CA ALA A 369 8.89 -5.14 13.63
C ALA A 369 9.48 -6.25 12.73
N ALA A 370 10.40 -5.87 11.83
CA ALA A 370 10.91 -6.73 10.76
C ALA A 370 11.51 -8.06 11.26
N VAL A 371 12.18 -8.08 12.41
CA VAL A 371 12.73 -9.32 13.00
C VAL A 371 11.63 -10.33 13.32
N SER A 372 10.53 -9.88 13.91
CA SER A 372 9.39 -10.75 14.23
C SER A 372 8.69 -11.21 12.95
N LEU A 373 8.41 -10.26 12.04
CA LEU A 373 7.75 -10.52 10.76
C LEU A 373 8.51 -11.56 9.92
N LEU A 374 9.83 -11.40 9.77
CA LEU A 374 10.67 -12.35 9.02
C LEU A 374 10.78 -13.70 9.73
N GLY A 375 10.77 -13.72 11.07
CA GLY A 375 10.71 -14.96 11.84
C GLY A 375 9.41 -15.75 11.60
N ASP A 376 8.28 -15.06 11.51
CA ASP A 376 6.98 -15.64 11.16
C ASP A 376 6.98 -16.15 9.70
N ALA A 377 7.51 -15.35 8.76
CA ALA A 377 7.62 -15.73 7.35
C ALA A 377 8.52 -16.95 7.12
N LEU A 378 9.65 -17.05 7.83
CA LEU A 378 10.53 -18.23 7.81
C LEU A 378 9.85 -19.49 8.37
N ARG A 379 8.92 -19.33 9.32
CA ARG A 379 8.09 -20.45 9.79
C ARG A 379 7.12 -20.89 8.70
N LEU A 380 6.43 -19.95 8.08
CA LEU A 380 5.48 -20.21 7.00
C LEU A 380 6.14 -20.92 5.81
N ALA A 381 7.34 -20.48 5.41
CA ALA A 381 8.08 -21.05 4.27
C ALA A 381 8.46 -22.54 4.44
N GLN A 382 8.43 -23.09 5.66
CA GLN A 382 8.67 -24.53 5.88
C GLN A 382 7.47 -25.42 5.59
N PHE A 383 6.25 -24.85 5.59
CA PHE A 383 5.01 -25.63 5.63
C PHE A 383 4.42 -25.93 4.24
N LYS A 384 5.13 -25.72 3.14
CA LYS A 384 4.58 -25.96 1.79
C LYS A 384 5.29 -27.06 1.00
N ASP A 385 4.57 -28.17 0.86
CA ASP A 385 4.23 -28.77 -0.44
C ASP A 385 3.14 -27.87 -1.11
N VAL A 386 3.15 -27.81 -2.45
CA VAL A 386 2.12 -27.28 -3.38
C VAL A 386 2.26 -25.84 -3.95
N ASP A 387 2.26 -25.82 -5.31
CA ASP A 387 2.22 -24.80 -6.38
C ASP A 387 3.49 -23.97 -6.71
N ASP A 388 4.10 -24.33 -7.86
CA ASP A 388 5.39 -23.86 -8.40
C ASP A 388 5.44 -22.36 -8.80
N ASP A 389 4.33 -21.76 -9.23
CA ASP A 389 4.36 -20.43 -9.89
C ASP A 389 4.50 -19.22 -8.94
N PHE A 390 4.14 -19.34 -7.65
CA PHE A 390 4.25 -18.24 -6.66
C PHE A 390 5.59 -18.23 -5.90
N VAL A 391 6.32 -19.34 -5.95
CA VAL A 391 7.49 -19.60 -5.09
C VAL A 391 8.78 -19.01 -5.69
N GLU A 392 8.88 -18.92 -7.02
CA GLU A 392 10.16 -18.68 -7.71
C GLU A 392 10.71 -17.24 -7.59
N GLY A 393 9.95 -16.27 -7.06
CA GLY A 393 10.44 -14.91 -6.73
C GLY A 393 10.27 -14.49 -5.27
N SER A 394 9.45 -15.21 -4.50
CA SER A 394 9.10 -14.87 -3.13
C SER A 394 10.15 -15.32 -2.11
N LEU A 395 10.79 -16.48 -2.33
CA LEU A 395 11.89 -16.97 -1.48
C LEU A 395 13.16 -16.12 -1.62
N ASP A 396 13.45 -15.69 -2.84
CA ASP A 396 14.54 -14.78 -3.18
C ASP A 396 14.39 -13.44 -2.44
N SER A 397 13.19 -12.86 -2.46
CA SER A 397 12.87 -11.63 -1.72
C SER A 397 12.95 -11.83 -0.20
N LEU A 398 12.48 -12.97 0.33
CA LEU A 398 12.60 -13.31 1.75
C LEU A 398 14.06 -13.47 2.18
N ALA A 399 14.90 -14.11 1.35
CA ALA A 399 16.32 -14.27 1.60
C ALA A 399 17.04 -12.91 1.63
N LEU A 400 16.78 -12.05 0.63
CA LEU A 400 17.29 -10.68 0.58
C LEU A 400 16.86 -9.88 1.82
N ALA A 401 15.60 -10.02 2.26
CA ALA A 401 15.09 -9.31 3.43
C ALA A 401 15.77 -9.78 4.72
N CYS A 402 15.93 -11.10 4.91
CA CYS A 402 16.63 -11.66 6.07
C CYS A 402 18.09 -11.18 6.14
N CYS A 403 18.82 -11.28 5.02
CA CYS A 403 20.20 -10.87 4.91
C CYS A 403 20.36 -9.36 5.10
N GLY A 404 19.49 -8.55 4.48
CA GLY A 404 19.50 -7.09 4.60
C GLY A 404 19.26 -6.64 6.04
N VAL A 405 18.22 -7.15 6.70
CA VAL A 405 17.92 -6.76 8.09
C VAL A 405 19.03 -7.23 9.04
N ALA A 406 19.62 -8.41 8.83
CA ALA A 406 20.80 -8.88 9.58
C ALA A 406 22.03 -7.98 9.41
N ALA A 407 22.24 -7.47 8.20
CA ALA A 407 23.31 -6.52 7.95
C ALA A 407 23.05 -5.18 8.65
N ALA A 408 21.81 -4.68 8.56
CA ALA A 408 21.42 -3.37 9.08
C ALA A 408 21.31 -3.32 10.61
N CYS A 409 20.93 -4.43 11.23
CA CYS A 409 20.57 -4.54 12.65
C CYS A 409 21.22 -5.79 13.31
N PRO A 410 22.57 -5.87 13.32
CA PRO A 410 23.26 -7.09 13.75
C PRO A 410 23.10 -7.35 15.25
N GLU A 411 23.08 -6.32 16.09
CA GLU A 411 22.99 -6.48 17.56
C GLU A 411 21.59 -6.94 17.99
N GLU A 412 20.54 -6.49 17.29
CA GLU A 412 19.16 -6.89 17.57
C GLU A 412 18.87 -8.32 17.15
N ILE A 413 19.44 -8.77 16.02
CA ILE A 413 19.30 -10.15 15.55
C ILE A 413 20.14 -11.11 16.39
N LEU A 414 21.31 -10.67 16.86
CA LEU A 414 22.14 -11.42 17.79
C LEU A 414 21.65 -11.29 19.23
N GLY A 415 20.67 -10.43 19.53
CA GLY A 415 20.09 -10.28 20.87
C GLY A 415 20.95 -9.55 21.89
N ALA A 416 22.01 -8.85 21.46
CA ALA A 416 22.98 -8.15 22.31
C ALA A 416 22.46 -6.81 22.88
N GLY A 417 21.22 -6.41 22.59
CA GLY A 417 20.64 -5.12 22.99
C GLY A 417 19.66 -5.12 24.18
N ARG A 418 19.46 -6.25 24.89
CA ARG A 418 18.53 -6.31 26.05
C ARG A 418 19.18 -6.20 27.42
N GLU A 419 20.45 -5.85 27.52
CA GLU A 419 21.07 -5.44 28.79
C GLU A 419 20.92 -3.93 28.97
N GLY A 420 19.72 -3.50 29.41
CA GLY A 420 19.47 -2.08 29.70
C GLY A 420 18.03 -1.72 30.10
N ALA A 421 17.03 -2.55 29.81
CA ALA A 421 15.67 -2.36 30.30
C ALA A 421 15.35 -3.44 31.33
N ALA A 422 15.71 -3.16 32.59
CA ALA A 422 15.26 -3.94 33.72
C ALA A 422 13.73 -4.10 33.67
N ALA A 423 13.30 -5.31 33.98
CA ALA A 423 11.93 -5.75 34.12
C ALA A 423 10.95 -4.64 34.52
N VAL A 424 9.97 -4.36 33.66
CA VAL A 424 8.68 -3.84 34.12
C VAL A 424 8.04 -4.97 34.92
N VAL A 425 8.26 -4.91 36.22
CA VAL A 425 7.55 -5.68 37.24
C VAL A 425 6.05 -5.42 37.05
N PRO A 426 5.17 -6.44 36.98
CA PRO A 426 3.76 -6.22 37.18
C PRO A 426 3.60 -5.80 38.64
N CYS A 427 3.35 -4.51 38.87
CA CYS A 427 3.08 -3.96 40.19
C CYS A 427 1.80 -4.63 40.71
N GLY A 428 1.96 -5.61 41.60
CA GLY A 428 0.88 -6.15 42.40
C GLY A 428 0.32 -5.02 43.26
N VAL A 429 -0.93 -4.66 43.02
CA VAL A 429 -1.68 -3.71 43.84
C VAL A 429 -1.86 -4.34 45.22
N GLN A 430 -0.91 -4.09 46.12
CA GLN A 430 -1.14 -4.22 47.55
C GLN A 430 -2.02 -3.04 47.97
N ALA A 431 -3.32 -3.31 48.07
CA ALA A 431 -4.28 -2.44 48.73
C ALA A 431 -3.83 -2.21 50.18
N ARG A 432 -3.35 -1.00 50.48
CA ARG A 432 -3.32 -0.49 51.86
C ARG A 432 -4.74 -0.01 52.19
N THR A 433 -5.41 -0.75 53.05
CA THR A 433 -6.63 -0.36 53.74
C THR A 433 -6.27 0.52 54.95
N ASP A 434 -6.82 1.73 55.01
CA ASP A 434 -6.94 2.48 56.27
C ASP A 434 -8.08 1.91 57.13
N PRO A 435 -8.05 2.05 58.47
CA PRO A 435 -8.92 1.33 59.38
C PRO A 435 -10.20 2.10 59.66
N ALA A 436 -11.36 1.44 59.51
CA ALA A 436 -12.62 1.90 60.08
C ALA A 436 -13.47 0.73 60.60
N ARG A 437 -13.58 0.69 61.93
CA ARG A 437 -14.71 0.25 62.78
C ARG A 437 -15.68 -0.83 62.23
N GLY A 438 -15.59 -2.01 62.86
CA GLY A 438 -16.66 -2.60 63.70
C GLY A 438 -17.95 -3.09 63.05
N GLY A 439 -18.22 -4.41 63.19
CA GLY A 439 -19.58 -4.96 63.04
C GLY A 439 -19.65 -6.41 62.58
N ASP A 440 -19.66 -7.32 63.55
CA ASP A 440 -20.30 -8.65 63.66
C ASP A 440 -20.52 -9.62 62.46
N VAL A 441 -19.91 -10.80 62.66
CA VAL A 441 -20.45 -12.19 62.63
C VAL A 441 -21.35 -12.65 61.47
N ALA A 442 -20.86 -13.63 60.69
CA ALA A 442 -21.55 -14.91 60.43
C ALA A 442 -20.63 -15.93 59.74
N ALA A 443 -20.73 -17.20 60.18
CA ALA A 443 -19.92 -18.34 59.78
C ALA A 443 -20.21 -18.84 58.34
N ALA A 444 -19.16 -19.28 57.63
CA ALA A 444 -19.30 -20.16 56.48
C ALA A 444 -18.07 -21.11 56.35
N VAL A 445 -18.39 -22.36 56.02
CA VAL A 445 -17.60 -23.61 55.88
C VAL A 445 -16.29 -23.46 55.07
N PRO A 446 -15.21 -24.22 55.38
CA PRO A 446 -13.99 -24.20 54.57
C PRO A 446 -14.21 -24.90 53.21
N ALA A 447 -14.02 -24.16 52.12
CA ALA A 447 -13.97 -24.71 50.76
C ALA A 447 -12.60 -25.36 50.47
N PRO A 448 -12.53 -26.42 49.65
CA PRO A 448 -11.28 -27.10 49.34
C PRO A 448 -10.40 -26.24 48.43
N SER A 449 -9.09 -26.29 48.65
CA SER A 449 -8.08 -25.63 47.81
C SER A 449 -8.19 -26.12 46.35
N PRO A 450 -8.11 -25.22 45.35
CA PRO A 450 -8.09 -25.65 43.95
C PRO A 450 -6.78 -26.41 43.66
N PRO A 451 -6.79 -27.42 42.77
CA PRO A 451 -5.58 -28.13 42.38
C PRO A 451 -4.62 -27.14 41.71
N ALA A 452 -3.33 -27.29 42.02
CA ALA A 452 -2.27 -26.52 41.39
C ALA A 452 -2.41 -26.59 39.87
N ALA A 453 -2.46 -25.42 39.23
CA ALA A 453 -2.52 -25.30 37.78
C ALA A 453 -1.33 -26.09 37.17
N PRO A 454 -1.54 -26.86 36.08
CA PRO A 454 -0.46 -27.54 35.40
C PRO A 454 0.57 -26.49 34.97
N ALA A 455 1.84 -26.76 35.26
CA ALA A 455 2.95 -25.91 34.86
C ALA A 455 2.82 -25.62 33.36
N THR A 456 2.61 -24.35 33.01
CA THR A 456 2.64 -23.87 31.64
C THR A 456 3.95 -24.33 30.99
N PRO A 457 3.92 -24.96 29.81
CA PRO A 457 5.14 -25.24 29.07
C PRO A 457 5.88 -23.91 28.83
N PRO A 458 7.22 -23.90 28.92
CA PRO A 458 7.98 -22.67 28.72
C PRO A 458 7.66 -22.09 27.34
N CYS A 459 7.12 -20.87 27.30
CA CYS A 459 6.96 -20.13 26.06
C CYS A 459 8.32 -20.05 25.37
N PRO A 460 8.47 -20.46 24.10
CA PRO A 460 9.69 -20.21 23.35
C PRO A 460 9.90 -18.70 23.29
N SER A 461 11.09 -18.24 23.64
CA SER A 461 11.43 -16.82 23.67
C SER A 461 11.07 -16.16 22.32
N PRO A 462 10.22 -15.12 22.31
CA PRO A 462 9.76 -14.49 21.07
C PRO A 462 10.84 -13.52 20.59
N ALA A 463 11.75 -13.94 19.71
CA ALA A 463 12.51 -13.05 18.80
C ALA A 463 13.66 -13.71 18.01
N GLN A 464 14.08 -14.95 18.32
CA GLN A 464 15.29 -15.48 17.68
C GLN A 464 14.99 -16.25 16.40
N TRP A 465 15.62 -15.82 15.29
CA TRP A 465 15.62 -16.57 14.05
C TRP A 465 16.32 -17.90 14.25
N ARG A 466 15.62 -19.00 13.98
CA ARG A 466 16.16 -20.34 14.15
C ARG A 466 17.10 -20.67 12.99
N PRO A 467 18.38 -21.04 13.24
CA PRO A 467 19.34 -21.35 12.20
C PRO A 467 18.87 -22.42 11.20
N VAL A 468 18.09 -23.40 11.67
CA VAL A 468 17.53 -24.46 10.82
C VAL A 468 16.64 -23.91 9.71
N LEU A 469 15.90 -22.83 9.95
CA LEU A 469 14.96 -22.28 8.97
C LEU A 469 15.70 -21.51 7.88
N LEU A 470 16.76 -20.79 8.26
CA LEU A 470 17.64 -20.10 7.31
C LEU A 470 18.34 -21.09 6.38
N ARG A 471 18.80 -22.24 6.90
CA ARG A 471 19.38 -23.31 6.07
C ARG A 471 18.35 -24.05 5.23
N ALA A 472 17.11 -24.17 5.71
CA ALA A 472 16.02 -24.71 4.90
C ALA A 472 15.77 -23.78 3.70
N LEU A 473 15.60 -22.47 3.97
CA LEU A 473 15.44 -21.46 2.92
C LEU A 473 16.62 -21.47 1.93
N ALA A 474 17.87 -21.46 2.42
CA ALA A 474 19.05 -21.48 1.56
C ALA A 474 19.11 -22.68 0.61
N ARG A 475 18.64 -23.87 1.05
CA ARG A 475 18.56 -25.08 0.23
C ARG A 475 17.42 -25.06 -0.79
N SER A 476 16.38 -24.29 -0.50
CA SER A 476 15.23 -24.08 -1.38
C SER A 476 15.47 -23.00 -2.44
N LEU A 477 16.57 -22.23 -2.35
CA LEU A 477 16.92 -21.25 -3.37
C LEU A 477 17.42 -21.96 -4.64
N GLY A 478 16.79 -21.65 -5.78
CA GLY A 478 17.16 -22.18 -7.09
C GLY A 478 18.37 -21.46 -7.72
N SER A 479 18.65 -21.75 -8.99
CA SER A 479 19.68 -21.03 -9.77
C SER A 479 19.22 -19.65 -10.27
N GLY A 480 18.28 -19.01 -9.56
CA GLY A 480 17.79 -17.67 -9.86
C GLY A 480 18.91 -16.62 -9.83
N LEU A 481 18.60 -15.39 -10.24
CA LEU A 481 19.58 -14.33 -10.54
C LEU A 481 20.58 -14.03 -9.42
N TYR A 482 20.17 -14.20 -8.15
CA TYR A 482 20.98 -13.97 -6.96
C TYR A 482 20.86 -15.10 -5.92
N GLY A 483 20.30 -16.25 -6.34
CA GLY A 483 20.01 -17.38 -5.43
C GLY A 483 21.26 -17.95 -4.78
N LYS A 484 22.41 -17.95 -5.47
CA LYS A 484 23.69 -18.45 -4.94
C LYS A 484 24.27 -17.55 -3.85
N GLU A 485 24.35 -16.26 -4.13
CA GLU A 485 24.84 -15.24 -3.19
C GLU A 485 23.93 -15.13 -1.98
N ALA A 486 22.61 -15.20 -2.19
CA ALA A 486 21.62 -15.20 -1.13
C ALA A 486 21.73 -16.45 -0.26
N ALA A 487 21.87 -17.64 -0.86
CA ALA A 487 22.07 -18.90 -0.13
C ALA A 487 23.36 -18.87 0.70
N GLU A 488 24.46 -18.37 0.14
CA GLU A 488 25.73 -18.24 0.87
C GLU A 488 25.60 -17.30 2.07
N ALA A 489 24.94 -16.15 1.88
CA ALA A 489 24.71 -15.18 2.96
C ALA A 489 23.80 -15.75 4.06
N LEU A 490 22.75 -16.50 3.70
CA LEU A 490 21.87 -17.18 4.64
C LEU A 490 22.61 -18.27 5.43
N GLU A 491 23.46 -19.06 4.79
CA GLU A 491 24.28 -20.08 5.47
C GLU A 491 25.28 -19.44 6.45
N ALA A 492 25.93 -18.36 6.03
CA ALA A 492 26.82 -17.60 6.92
C ALA A 492 26.07 -17.02 8.13
N LEU A 493 24.85 -16.51 7.91
CA LEU A 493 23.98 -15.98 8.97
C LEU A 493 23.53 -17.10 9.93
N ALA A 494 23.10 -18.24 9.40
CA ALA A 494 22.72 -19.41 10.19
C ALA A 494 23.89 -19.96 11.03
N ALA A 495 25.10 -19.95 10.47
CA ALA A 495 26.30 -20.35 11.20
C ALA A 495 26.65 -19.38 12.33
N GLN A 496 26.44 -18.08 12.13
CA GLN A 496 26.67 -17.07 13.16
C GLN A 496 25.64 -17.18 14.30
N LEU A 497 24.36 -17.32 13.97
CA LEU A 497 23.28 -17.51 14.95
C LEU A 497 23.44 -18.81 15.75
N GLY A 498 23.75 -19.93 15.08
CA GLY A 498 23.96 -21.20 15.79
C GLY A 498 25.16 -21.18 16.73
N ALA A 499 26.21 -20.42 16.41
CA ALA A 499 27.34 -20.22 17.30
C ALA A 499 27.00 -19.35 18.51
N TRP A 500 26.11 -18.37 18.34
CA TRP A 500 25.59 -17.55 19.42
C TRP A 500 24.75 -18.36 20.40
N GLU A 501 23.82 -19.16 19.88
CA GLU A 501 22.98 -20.10 20.66
C GLU A 501 23.84 -21.08 21.47
N ALA A 502 24.85 -21.69 20.82
CA ALA A 502 25.78 -22.61 21.50
C ALA A 502 26.65 -21.93 22.57
N GLY A 503 26.85 -20.61 22.47
CA GLY A 503 27.57 -19.79 23.44
C GLY A 503 26.75 -19.38 24.66
N GLY A 504 25.48 -19.81 24.76
CA GLY A 504 24.57 -19.42 25.83
C GLY A 504 24.08 -17.97 25.72
N GLY A 505 24.13 -17.38 24.53
CA GLY A 505 23.72 -16.01 24.28
C GLY A 505 24.65 -14.94 24.85
N ASP A 506 25.86 -15.30 25.29
CA ASP A 506 26.86 -14.36 25.80
C ASP A 506 27.66 -13.72 24.63
N PRO A 507 27.53 -12.40 24.38
CA PRO A 507 28.27 -11.71 23.32
C PRO A 507 29.78 -11.85 23.44
N SER A 508 30.29 -11.99 24.66
CA SER A 508 31.71 -12.09 24.97
C SER A 508 32.28 -13.43 24.49
N LYS A 509 31.51 -14.51 24.62
CA LYS A 509 31.86 -15.85 24.11
C LYS A 509 31.72 -15.95 22.59
N ALA A 510 30.75 -15.24 22.02
CA ALA A 510 30.61 -15.11 20.58
C ALA A 510 31.69 -14.23 19.93
N ARG A 511 32.37 -13.33 20.66
CA ARG A 511 33.42 -12.43 20.16
C ARG A 511 34.86 -13.00 20.16
N GLY A 512 35.03 -14.28 20.49
CA GLY A 512 36.31 -14.99 20.36
C GLY A 512 36.85 -15.00 18.91
N LYS A 513 38.13 -15.37 18.71
CA LYS A 513 38.80 -15.36 17.38
C LYS A 513 37.96 -16.02 16.27
N LYS A 514 37.35 -17.17 16.56
CA LYS A 514 36.46 -17.90 15.64
C LYS A 514 35.16 -17.16 15.33
N GLY A 515 34.60 -16.41 16.28
CA GLY A 515 33.39 -15.62 16.06
C GLY A 515 33.63 -14.34 15.28
N LYS A 516 34.78 -13.68 15.48
CA LYS A 516 35.22 -12.58 14.61
C LYS A 516 35.41 -13.05 13.16
N GLU A 517 35.95 -14.24 12.96
CA GLU A 517 36.12 -14.83 11.63
C GLU A 517 34.78 -15.14 10.96
N ARG A 518 33.81 -15.71 11.70
CA ARG A 518 32.43 -15.92 11.19
C ARG A 518 31.74 -14.60 10.84
N GLY A 519 31.85 -13.59 11.70
CA GLY A 519 31.32 -12.25 11.42
C GLY A 519 31.92 -11.64 10.14
N LYS A 520 33.23 -11.78 9.92
CA LYS A 520 33.88 -11.36 8.66
C LYS A 520 33.34 -12.12 7.45
N ARG A 521 33.14 -13.45 7.55
CA ARG A 521 32.56 -14.25 6.47
C ARG A 521 31.14 -13.81 6.13
N LEU A 522 30.31 -13.56 7.16
CA LEU A 522 28.96 -13.03 6.99
C LEU A 522 28.98 -11.66 6.29
N LEU A 523 29.79 -10.72 6.76
CA LEU A 523 29.93 -9.40 6.12
C LEU A 523 30.41 -9.51 4.67
N ALA A 524 31.34 -10.42 4.37
CA ALA A 524 31.80 -10.65 3.01
C ALA A 524 30.71 -11.23 2.10
N ALA A 525 29.91 -12.18 2.60
CA ALA A 525 28.78 -12.75 1.86
C ALA A 525 27.68 -11.70 1.60
N LEU A 526 27.36 -10.88 2.61
CA LEU A 526 26.44 -9.75 2.48
C LEU A 526 26.94 -8.71 1.47
N GLY A 527 28.23 -8.40 1.49
CA GLY A 527 28.84 -7.50 0.51
C GLY A 527 28.77 -8.03 -0.93
N ARG A 528 28.95 -9.34 -1.14
CA ARG A 528 28.73 -9.97 -2.45
C ARG A 528 27.28 -9.90 -2.90
N LEU A 529 26.35 -10.18 -1.99
CA LEU A 529 24.91 -10.08 -2.28
C LEU A 529 24.49 -8.65 -2.66
N GLN A 530 25.02 -7.64 -1.97
CA GLN A 530 24.81 -6.24 -2.31
C GLN A 530 25.41 -5.88 -3.67
N ALA A 531 26.62 -6.36 -3.97
CA ALA A 531 27.25 -6.16 -5.26
C ALA A 531 26.48 -6.84 -6.40
N ALA A 532 25.82 -7.98 -6.13
CA ALA A 532 24.93 -8.67 -7.06
C ALA A 532 23.56 -7.98 -7.22
N THR A 533 23.21 -7.02 -6.36
CA THR A 533 21.91 -6.32 -6.36
C THR A 533 22.04 -4.79 -6.38
N PRO A 534 22.78 -4.20 -7.35
CA PRO A 534 23.05 -2.76 -7.38
C PRO A 534 21.79 -1.90 -7.52
N GLU A 535 20.72 -2.46 -8.09
CA GLU A 535 19.42 -1.80 -8.21
C GLU A 535 18.76 -1.50 -6.86
N VAL A 536 18.90 -2.41 -5.88
CA VAL A 536 18.36 -2.23 -4.52
C VAL A 536 18.94 -0.97 -3.89
N ALA A 537 20.26 -0.77 -4.02
CA ALA A 537 20.94 0.41 -3.51
C ALA A 537 20.49 1.69 -4.23
N ARG A 538 20.33 1.64 -5.55
CA ARG A 538 19.88 2.80 -6.35
C ARG A 538 18.47 3.25 -5.98
N ILE A 539 17.55 2.30 -5.85
CA ILE A 539 16.15 2.56 -5.47
C ILE A 539 16.08 3.08 -4.03
N ALA A 540 16.79 2.43 -3.10
CA ALA A 540 16.84 2.81 -1.69
C ALA A 540 17.38 4.24 -1.50
N ALA A 541 18.38 4.66 -2.29
CA ALA A 541 19.01 5.96 -2.16
C ALA A 541 18.05 7.15 -2.34
N VAL A 542 16.98 6.99 -3.12
CA VAL A 542 15.99 8.05 -3.38
C VAL A 542 14.96 8.19 -2.24
N LEU A 543 14.92 7.25 -1.29
CA LEU A 543 14.01 7.33 -0.15
C LEU A 543 14.40 8.47 0.80
N LEU A 544 13.43 9.34 1.08
CA LEU A 544 13.57 10.42 2.06
C LEU A 544 13.68 9.82 3.47
N PRO A 545 14.40 10.46 4.40
CA PRO A 545 14.36 10.07 5.81
C PRO A 545 12.91 10.02 6.34
N PRO A 546 12.57 9.11 7.28
CA PRO A 546 11.19 8.96 7.75
C PRO A 546 10.58 10.25 8.32
N ALA A 547 11.39 11.07 9.00
CA ALA A 547 10.96 12.37 9.53
C ALA A 547 10.56 13.36 8.41
N GLU A 548 11.38 13.47 7.36
CA GLU A 548 11.10 14.34 6.21
C GLU A 548 9.88 13.85 5.41
N ALA A 549 9.78 12.52 5.24
CA ALA A 549 8.64 11.91 4.56
C ALA A 549 7.32 12.21 5.31
N ARG A 550 7.32 12.12 6.65
CA ARG A 550 6.15 12.43 7.50
C ARG A 550 5.85 13.92 7.58
N ALA A 551 6.82 14.79 7.29
CA ALA A 551 6.61 16.23 7.23
C ALA A 551 5.84 16.69 5.99
N LEU A 552 5.66 15.83 4.97
CA LEU A 552 4.92 16.17 3.75
C LEU A 552 3.45 16.51 4.01
N LEU A 553 2.87 15.92 5.05
CA LEU A 553 1.53 16.29 5.51
C LEU A 553 1.44 16.19 7.02
N ARG A 554 1.09 17.31 7.67
CA ARG A 554 0.83 17.31 9.10
C ARG A 554 -0.49 16.59 9.37
N THR A 555 -0.42 15.43 10.01
CA THR A 555 -1.58 14.61 10.41
C THR A 555 -1.73 14.58 11.93
N CYS A 556 -2.78 13.90 12.42
CA CYS A 556 -2.96 13.66 13.85
C CYS A 556 -1.77 12.87 14.41
N SER A 557 -1.11 13.41 15.43
CA SER A 557 0.07 12.80 16.07
C SER A 557 -0.23 11.54 16.86
N TYR A 558 -1.51 11.16 17.04
CA TYR A 558 -1.84 9.88 17.67
C TYR A 558 -1.65 8.74 16.65
N PRO A 559 -0.69 7.82 16.83
CA PRO A 559 -0.35 6.83 15.79
C PRO A 559 -1.48 5.85 15.46
N ALA A 560 -2.43 5.64 16.37
CA ALA A 560 -3.60 4.80 16.15
C ALA A 560 -4.85 5.59 15.73
N CYS A 561 -4.69 6.86 15.32
CA CYS A 561 -5.80 7.65 14.78
C CYS A 561 -6.35 6.99 13.52
N ALA A 562 -7.65 6.66 13.56
CA ALA A 562 -8.44 6.18 12.43
C ALA A 562 -9.59 7.13 12.07
N ASN A 563 -9.50 8.41 12.47
CA ASN A 563 -10.54 9.39 12.18
C ASN A 563 -10.60 9.69 10.67
N LEU A 564 -11.74 9.40 10.06
CA LEU A 564 -12.05 9.64 8.65
C LEU A 564 -13.02 10.82 8.43
N ALA A 565 -13.42 11.52 9.48
CA ALA A 565 -14.37 12.63 9.41
C ALA A 565 -13.90 13.73 8.45
N GLY A 566 -14.86 14.22 7.65
CA GLY A 566 -14.65 15.27 6.66
C GLY A 566 -14.14 14.77 5.32
N ASP A 567 -14.12 15.67 4.33
CA ASP A 567 -13.88 15.31 2.93
C ASP A 567 -12.40 15.08 2.57
N SER A 568 -11.45 15.60 3.35
CA SER A 568 -10.01 15.43 3.09
C SER A 568 -9.18 15.41 4.38
N GLU A 569 -8.14 14.58 4.41
CA GLU A 569 -7.16 14.55 5.48
C GLU A 569 -6.34 15.83 5.54
N ALA A 570 -6.01 16.41 4.39
CA ALA A 570 -5.17 17.59 4.34
C ALA A 570 -5.85 18.82 4.96
N ASP A 571 -7.17 18.91 4.85
CA ASP A 571 -7.95 20.05 5.34
C ASP A 571 -8.48 19.85 6.77
N LEU A 572 -8.08 18.76 7.42
CA LEU A 572 -8.44 18.47 8.79
C LEU A 572 -7.82 19.50 9.74
N ARG A 573 -8.66 20.20 10.50
CA ARG A 573 -8.18 21.16 11.51
C ARG A 573 -7.57 20.42 12.69
N LEU A 574 -6.27 20.64 12.91
CA LEU A 574 -5.53 20.02 14.01
C LEU A 574 -5.32 21.00 15.17
N GLN A 575 -5.60 20.53 16.38
CA GLN A 575 -5.35 21.25 17.63
C GLN A 575 -3.97 20.89 18.15
N SER A 576 -3.06 21.87 18.23
CA SER A 576 -1.72 21.67 18.81
C SER A 576 -1.81 21.32 20.30
N CYS A 577 -0.87 20.50 20.76
CA CYS A 577 -0.69 20.22 22.18
C CYS A 577 -0.33 21.53 22.90
N ALA A 578 -1.14 21.92 23.89
CA ALA A 578 -0.95 23.17 24.63
C ALA A 578 0.39 23.26 25.39
N LYS A 579 1.13 22.15 25.56
CA LYS A 579 2.40 22.11 26.27
C LYS A 579 3.61 22.15 25.33
N CYS A 580 3.77 21.16 24.45
CA CYS A 580 4.94 21.08 23.58
C CYS A 580 4.76 21.74 22.20
N ALA A 581 3.53 22.05 21.79
CA ALA A 581 3.16 22.53 20.43
C ALA A 581 3.53 21.61 19.24
N ALA A 582 4.46 20.66 19.43
CA ALA A 582 4.93 19.74 18.40
C ALA A 582 3.85 18.73 17.98
N ALA A 583 3.13 18.14 18.94
CA ALA A 583 2.04 17.22 18.64
C ALA A 583 0.75 17.99 18.26
N ALA A 584 -0.03 17.46 17.33
CA ALA A 584 -1.30 18.02 16.88
C ALA A 584 -2.37 16.94 16.77
N TYR A 585 -3.62 17.27 17.10
CA TYR A 585 -4.68 16.28 17.24
C TYR A 585 -5.93 16.71 16.46
N CYS A 586 -6.55 15.76 15.75
CA CYS A 586 -7.81 16.03 15.06
C CYS A 586 -9.01 16.19 16.01
N CYS A 587 -8.91 15.65 17.23
CA CYS A 587 -9.94 15.76 18.24
C CYS A 587 -9.37 15.54 19.66
N ARG A 588 -10.15 15.93 20.67
CA ARG A 588 -9.80 15.75 22.08
C ARG A 588 -9.61 14.28 22.46
N ALA A 589 -10.38 13.36 21.88
CA ALA A 589 -10.26 11.93 22.14
C ALA A 589 -8.87 11.40 21.74
N CYS A 590 -8.38 11.76 20.54
CA CYS A 590 -7.04 11.40 20.10
C CYS A 590 -5.95 11.97 21.01
N GLN A 591 -6.11 13.21 21.47
CA GLN A 591 -5.17 13.82 22.42
C GLN A 591 -5.08 13.03 23.73
N VAL A 592 -6.23 12.67 24.31
CA VAL A 592 -6.29 11.91 25.58
C VAL A 592 -5.71 10.51 25.40
N ALA A 593 -6.03 9.83 24.29
CA ALA A 593 -5.49 8.52 23.98
C ALA A 593 -3.97 8.56 23.80
N HIS A 594 -3.44 9.54 23.05
CA HIS A 594 -2.01 9.70 22.86
C HIS A 594 -1.28 10.04 24.17
N TRP A 595 -1.89 10.90 25.00
CA TRP A 595 -1.37 11.24 26.33
C TRP A 595 -1.17 10.00 27.20
N ARG A 596 -2.12 9.07 27.17
CA ARG A 596 -2.05 7.79 27.92
C ARG A 596 -1.08 6.79 27.28
N ALA A 597 -0.85 6.89 25.98
CA ALA A 597 0.00 5.97 25.21
C ALA A 597 1.49 6.34 25.23
N GLY A 598 1.94 7.22 26.14
CA GLY A 598 3.35 7.58 26.31
C GLY A 598 3.72 9.01 25.91
N HIS A 599 2.78 9.79 25.35
CA HIS A 599 3.08 11.18 25.01
C HIS A 599 3.30 12.06 26.24
N ARG A 600 2.74 11.69 27.40
CA ARG A 600 2.94 12.44 28.65
C ARG A 600 4.43 12.59 28.99
N GLU A 601 5.16 11.50 28.85
CA GLU A 601 6.58 11.38 29.15
C GLU A 601 7.40 12.15 28.10
N ALA A 602 7.10 11.95 26.81
CA ALA A 602 7.79 12.65 25.71
C ALA A 602 7.53 14.16 25.72
N CYS A 603 6.31 14.59 26.07
CA CYS A 603 5.91 15.99 26.06
C CYS A 603 6.72 16.84 27.06
N ALA A 604 7.15 16.26 28.18
CA ALA A 604 7.98 16.95 29.17
C ALA A 604 9.40 17.27 28.64
N LEU A 605 9.90 16.46 27.71
CA LEU A 605 11.22 16.63 27.10
C LEU A 605 11.23 17.66 25.96
N LEU A 606 10.05 17.97 25.40
CA LEU A 606 9.86 18.81 24.21
C LEU A 606 9.34 20.21 24.57
N GLY A 607 9.81 20.81 25.67
CA GLY A 607 9.29 22.09 26.20
C GLY A 607 9.10 23.20 25.16
N PRO A 608 8.22 24.20 25.43
CA PRO A 608 7.89 25.26 24.46
C PRO A 608 9.15 26.06 24.10
N GLY A 609 9.72 25.79 22.93
CA GLY A 609 10.98 26.38 22.46
C GLY A 609 11.81 25.51 21.51
N ALA A 610 11.50 24.21 21.36
CA ALA A 610 12.30 23.29 20.53
C ALA A 610 11.93 23.23 19.04
N VAL A 611 11.01 24.09 18.54
CA VAL A 611 10.46 24.00 17.16
C VAL A 611 10.87 25.19 16.26
N GLU A 612 11.78 26.05 16.73
CA GLU A 612 12.44 27.05 15.87
C GLU A 612 13.86 26.58 15.53
N SER A 613 13.98 25.64 14.59
CA SER A 613 15.22 25.32 13.87
C SER A 613 14.90 24.64 12.54
#